data_AF-A0ABD2N4K2-F1
#
_entry.id   AF-A0ABD2N4K2-F1
#
_cell.length_a   1.000
_cell.length_b   1.000
_cell.length_c   1.000
_cell.angle_alpha   90.00
_cell.angle_beta   90.00
_cell.angle_gamma   90.00
#
_symmetry.space_group_name_H-M   'P 1'
#
loop_
_entity.id
_entity.type
_entity.pdbx_description
1 polymer ?
#
loop_
_entity_poly.entity_id
_entity_poly.type
_entity_poly.pdbx_seq_one_letter_code
_entity_poly.pdbx_strand_id
1 'polypeptide(L)' 'MKFTREELATHSLTGKESPAFIGVKARKPQLDPVRVGDIRLHVTQKYNIDTSFVNKAITVALADAKKTKKR' A
#
# COMPACT_ATOMS: atom_id res chain seq x y z
N MET A 1 6.40 -6.50 -11.90
CA MET A 1 5.83 -5.54 -10.92
C MET A 1 6.01 -6.03 -9.49
N LYS A 2 7.15 -5.77 -8.85
CA LYS A 2 7.32 -6.13 -7.42
C LYS A 2 7.88 -4.95 -6.65
N PHE A 3 7.25 -4.61 -5.53
CA PHE A 3 7.79 -3.68 -4.54
C PHE A 3 8.78 -4.42 -3.63
N THR A 4 9.84 -3.74 -3.19
CA THR A 4 10.73 -4.28 -2.18
C THR A 4 10.03 -4.28 -0.81
N ARG A 5 10.48 -5.13 0.11
CA ARG A 5 9.96 -5.11 1.50
C ARG A 5 10.16 -3.76 2.17
N GLU A 6 11.25 -3.06 1.83
CA GLU A 6 11.52 -1.72 2.34
C GLU A 6 10.54 -0.68 1.78
N GLU A 7 10.28 -0.69 0.48
CA GLU A 7 9.25 0.15 -0.14
C GLU A 7 7.90 -0.07 0.57
N LEU A 8 7.51 -1.33 0.78
CA LEU A 8 6.26 -1.67 1.46
C LEU A 8 6.21 -1.22 2.94
N ALA A 9 7.35 -1.26 3.66
CA ALA A 9 7.39 -0.86 5.06
C ALA A 9 7.37 0.68 5.24
N THR A 10 7.93 1.42 4.28
CA THR A 10 8.18 2.86 4.38
C THR A 10 7.11 3.71 3.68
N HIS A 11 6.47 3.19 2.63
CA HIS A 11 5.47 3.92 1.85
C HIS A 11 4.03 3.65 2.33
N SER A 12 3.09 4.35 1.72
CA SER A 12 1.65 4.20 1.88
C SER A 12 0.94 4.14 0.52
N LEU A 13 -0.34 3.73 0.51
CA LEU A 13 -1.10 3.63 -0.73
C LEU A 13 -1.43 5.00 -1.35
N THR A 14 -1.62 6.04 -0.54
CA THR A 14 -2.14 7.36 -0.98
C THR A 14 -1.30 8.56 -0.54
N GLY A 15 -0.25 8.36 0.26
CA GLY A 15 0.54 9.46 0.84
C GLY A 15 -0.16 10.22 1.97
N LYS A 16 -1.44 9.95 2.24
CA LYS A 16 -2.24 10.67 3.23
C LYS A 16 -1.94 10.20 4.65
N GLU A 17 -2.03 11.13 5.59
CA GLU A 17 -2.03 10.79 7.02
C GLU A 17 -3.29 9.99 7.35
N SER A 18 -3.14 9.08 8.32
CA SER A 18 -4.31 8.43 8.90
C SER A 18 -5.08 9.46 9.72
N PRO A 19 -6.41 9.59 9.54
CA PRO A 19 -7.23 10.55 10.28
C PRO A 19 -7.10 10.44 11.80
N ALA A 20 -6.88 9.22 12.31
CA ALA A 20 -6.69 8.95 13.74
C ALA A 20 -5.32 9.41 14.30
N PHE A 21 -4.39 9.85 13.44
CA PHE A 21 -3.02 10.24 13.82
C PHE A 21 -2.55 11.54 13.14
N ILE A 22 -3.49 12.42 12.77
CA ILE A 22 -3.17 13.72 12.15
C ILE A 22 -2.24 14.51 13.07
N GLY A 23 -1.12 14.98 12.53
CA GLY A 23 -0.11 15.75 13.29
C GLY A 23 0.74 14.96 14.30
N VAL A 24 0.47 13.66 14.51
CA VAL A 24 1.21 12.83 15.48
C VAL A 24 2.30 11.98 14.81
N LYS A 25 2.08 11.56 13.56
CA LYS A 25 3.01 10.68 12.83
C LYS A 25 3.41 11.31 11.51
N ALA A 26 4.68 11.17 11.15
CA ALA A 26 5.19 11.61 9.86
C ALA A 26 4.43 10.96 8.69
N ARG A 27 4.20 11.75 7.64
CA ARG A 27 3.63 11.26 6.38
C ARG A 27 4.56 10.27 5.73
N LYS A 28 3.98 9.17 5.25
CA LYS A 28 4.68 8.21 4.41
C LYS A 28 4.49 8.62 2.95
N PRO A 29 5.53 8.56 2.10
CA PRO A 29 5.37 8.78 0.67
C PRO A 29 4.38 7.77 0.06
N GLN A 30 3.77 8.14 -1.07
CA GLN A 30 2.89 7.25 -1.83
C GLN A 30 3.73 6.23 -2.61
N LEU A 31 3.28 4.97 -2.69
CA LEU A 31 3.81 4.02 -3.67
C LEU A 31 3.66 4.56 -5.10
N ASP A 32 4.56 4.15 -5.99
CA ASP A 32 4.48 4.47 -7.42
C ASP A 32 3.06 4.20 -7.98
N PRO A 33 2.31 5.25 -8.37
CA PRO A 33 0.94 5.12 -8.81
C PRO A 33 0.79 4.25 -10.07
N VAL A 34 1.80 4.22 -10.94
CA VAL A 34 1.80 3.43 -12.18
C VAL A 34 1.90 1.96 -11.82
N ARG A 35 2.90 1.58 -11.00
CA ARG A 35 3.07 0.20 -10.52
C ARG A 35 1.86 -0.30 -9.73
N VAL A 36 1.23 0.56 -8.92
CA VAL A 36 -0.01 0.22 -8.21
C VAL A 36 -1.18 0.04 -9.19
N GLY A 37 -1.30 0.90 -10.19
CA GLY A 37 -2.31 0.82 -11.25
C GLY A 37 -2.24 -0.50 -12.00
N ASP A 38 -1.03 -0.91 -12.37
CA ASP A 38 -0.82 -2.17 -13.07
C ASP A 38 -1.19 -3.39 -12.21
N ILE A 39 -0.83 -3.39 -10.92
CA ILE A 39 -1.22 -4.45 -9.99
C ILE A 39 -2.74 -4.51 -9.86
N ARG A 40 -3.41 -3.36 -9.73
CA ARG A 40 -4.88 -3.30 -9.71
C ARG A 40 -5.45 -3.93 -10.96
N LEU A 41 -5.06 -3.43 -12.14
CA LEU A 41 -5.58 -3.90 -13.42
C LEU A 41 -5.37 -5.42 -13.58
N HIS A 42 -4.15 -5.90 -13.32
CA HIS A 42 -3.81 -7.31 -13.47
C HIS A 42 -4.63 -8.19 -12.52
N VAL A 43 -4.75 -7.81 -11.25
CA VAL A 43 -5.48 -8.60 -10.25
C VAL A 43 -6.99 -8.56 -10.50
N THR A 44 -7.55 -7.39 -10.83
CA THR A 44 -8.98 -7.28 -11.14
C THR A 44 -9.35 -8.07 -12.39
N GLN A 45 -8.53 -8.04 -13.44
CA GLN A 45 -8.78 -8.83 -14.66
C GLN A 45 -8.62 -10.34 -14.42
N LYS A 46 -7.58 -10.74 -13.68
CA LYS A 46 -7.29 -12.16 -13.46
C LYS A 46 -8.28 -12.85 -12.54
N TYR A 47 -8.75 -12.14 -11.51
CA TYR A 47 -9.60 -12.72 -10.46
C TYR A 47 -11.04 -12.21 -10.48
N ASN A 48 -11.39 -11.30 -11.40
CA ASN A 48 -12.70 -10.66 -11.51
C ASN A 48 -13.18 -10.05 -10.18
N ILE A 49 -12.30 -9.29 -9.54
CA ILE A 49 -12.58 -8.64 -8.24
C ILE A 49 -12.51 -7.12 -8.36
N ASP A 50 -13.16 -6.43 -7.43
CA ASP A 50 -13.15 -4.97 -7.37
C ASP A 50 -11.78 -4.41 -6.97
N THR A 51 -11.47 -3.23 -7.52
CA THR A 51 -10.28 -2.45 -7.15
C THR A 51 -10.25 -2.09 -5.66
N SER A 52 -11.43 -1.99 -5.02
CA SER A 52 -11.57 -1.76 -3.57
C SER A 52 -10.97 -2.90 -2.75
N PHE A 53 -11.15 -4.15 -3.18
CA PHE A 53 -10.59 -5.32 -2.53
C PHE A 53 -9.06 -5.35 -2.70
N VAL A 54 -8.57 -5.05 -3.91
CA VAL A 54 -7.14 -4.95 -4.18
C VAL A 54 -6.49 -3.86 -3.31
N ASN A 55 -7.14 -2.71 -3.13
CA ASN A 55 -6.66 -1.65 -2.25
C ASN A 55 -6.56 -2.07 -0.78
N LYS A 56 -7.54 -2.83 -0.29
CA LYS A 56 -7.49 -3.41 1.07
C LYS A 56 -6.31 -4.38 1.19
N ALA A 57 -6.12 -5.28 0.23
CA ALA A 57 -5.02 -6.22 0.22
C ALA A 57 -3.64 -5.52 0.22
N ILE A 58 -3.46 -4.49 -0.61
CA ILE A 58 -2.23 -3.68 -0.62
C ILE A 58 -2.01 -3.02 0.74
N THR A 59 -3.07 -2.46 1.34
CA THR A 59 -2.98 -1.80 2.65
C THR A 59 -2.57 -2.77 3.76
N VAL A 60 -3.08 -4.00 3.75
CA VAL A 60 -2.67 -5.07 4.67
C VAL A 60 -1.19 -5.43 4.49
N ALA A 61 -0.75 -5.63 3.24
CA ALA A 61 0.65 -5.93 2.95
C ALA A 61 1.61 -4.83 3.44
N LEU A 62 1.25 -3.54 3.27
CA LEU A 62 1.99 -2.40 3.80
C LEU A 62 2.06 -2.42 5.35
N ALA A 63 0.95 -2.77 6.01
CA ALA A 63 0.90 -2.86 7.46
C ALA A 63 1.78 -3.99 8.00
N ASP A 64 1.81 -5.15 7.35
CA ASP A 64 2.61 -6.29 7.76
C ASP A 64 4.11 -6.10 7.49
N ALA A 65 4.47 -5.48 6.37
CA ALA A 65 5.85 -5.07 6.11
C ALA A 65 6.36 -4.09 7.18
N LYS A 66 5.50 -3.17 7.66
CA LYS A 66 5.83 -2.24 8.74
C LYS A 66 6.04 -2.95 10.08
N LYS A 67 5.22 -3.96 10.41
CA LYS A 67 5.38 -4.74 11.66
C LYS A 67 6.70 -5.49 11.67
N THR A 68 7.08 -6.07 10.53
CA THR A 68 8.33 -6.85 10.41
C THR A 68 9.59 -5.99 10.43
N LYS A 69 9.55 -4.74 9.94
CA LYS A 69 10.67 -3.77 10.07
C LYS A 69 10.89 -3.24 11.51
N LYS A 70 9.92 -3.43 12.42
CA LYS A 70 10.00 -2.96 13.82
C LYS A 70 10.62 -3.98 14.79
N ARG A 71 11.05 -5.15 14.31
CA ARG A 71 11.69 -6.20 15.11
C ARG A 71 13.20 -6.17 14.96
#